data_AF-H3H8W2-F1
#
_entry.id   AF-H3H8W2-F1
#
_cell.length_a   1.000
_cell.length_b   1.000
_cell.length_c   1.000
_cell.angle_alpha   90.00
_cell.angle_beta   90.00
_cell.angle_gamma   90.00
#
_symmetry.space_group_name_H-M   'P 1'
#
loop_
_entity.id
_entity.type
_entity.pdbx_description
1 polymer ?
#
loop_
_entity_poly.entity_id
_entity_poly.type
_entity_poly.pdbx_seq_one_letter_code
_entity_poly.pdbx_strand_id
1 'polypeptide(L)'
;MKVQAALAGVLSLAGLASTTSAADPSWHDLAISAPHYGRYLYRTASEEPFFWQADTAWELTHRLNKTSIDFYLKTRAEQGYNVVQTVVISELNGTTSPNFYGDLPFNNSDPSKPNEAYFELVDWTVDLAATYGILIPLEPTWGIDYYAAQINQNTSGSWRKDIFFEGATQIQYVTKPLSSLSTATLEQLEPARELLSSPSNHTGKSVNTYEGTRYISILASKDRDRYYVYTGHGDTFSLQLENGSGNSRSGSATWFSPRDGQYYASSTVSVPASGNGTRVDFTPPSTGGIDNDWLLVVEF
;
A
#
# COMPACT_ATOMS: atom_id res chain seq x y z
N MET A 1 54.47 -33.87 -36.70
CA MET A 1 53.77 -32.67 -37.22
C MET A 1 52.59 -33.10 -38.07
N LYS A 2 51.37 -32.95 -37.55
CA LYS A 2 50.13 -32.58 -38.27
C LYS A 2 48.99 -32.63 -37.26
N VAL A 3 48.57 -31.44 -36.86
CA VAL A 3 47.43 -31.15 -35.97
C VAL A 3 46.15 -31.42 -36.76
N GLN A 4 45.22 -32.20 -36.22
CA GLN A 4 43.84 -32.26 -36.70
C GLN A 4 42.95 -31.49 -35.73
N ALA A 5 42.34 -30.44 -36.25
CA ALA A 5 41.43 -29.54 -35.54
C ALA A 5 40.07 -30.21 -35.31
N ALA A 6 39.57 -30.12 -34.08
CA ALA A 6 38.20 -30.46 -33.75
C ALA A 6 37.27 -29.34 -34.22
N LEU A 7 36.28 -29.69 -35.04
CA LEU A 7 35.19 -28.80 -35.46
C LEU A 7 34.19 -28.68 -34.29
N ALA A 8 34.10 -27.50 -33.68
CA ALA A 8 33.03 -27.18 -32.74
C ALA A 8 31.75 -26.84 -33.51
N GLY A 9 30.73 -27.68 -33.38
CA GLY A 9 29.40 -27.41 -33.91
C GLY A 9 28.69 -26.35 -33.07
N VAL A 10 28.34 -25.23 -33.69
CA VAL A 10 27.48 -24.20 -33.09
C VAL A 10 26.03 -24.68 -33.21
N LEU A 11 25.45 -25.13 -32.10
CA LEU A 11 24.01 -25.30 -31.96
C LEU A 11 23.38 -23.93 -31.73
N SER A 12 22.81 -23.35 -32.79
CA SER A 12 21.96 -22.17 -32.70
C SER A 12 20.60 -22.56 -32.09
N LEU A 13 20.40 -22.27 -30.80
CA LEU A 13 19.06 -22.23 -30.22
C LEU A 13 18.35 -20.97 -30.74
N ALA A 14 17.56 -21.12 -31.80
CA ALA A 14 16.52 -20.15 -32.14
C ALA A 14 15.38 -20.33 -31.12
N GLY A 15 15.49 -19.62 -29.99
CA GLY A 15 14.36 -19.45 -29.08
C GLY A 15 13.30 -18.61 -29.77
N LEU A 16 12.15 -19.22 -30.06
CA LEU A 16 10.93 -18.52 -30.43
C LEU A 16 10.52 -17.67 -29.22
N ALA A 17 10.91 -16.40 -29.22
CA ALA A 17 10.32 -15.41 -28.34
C ALA A 17 8.88 -15.20 -28.79
N SER A 18 7.95 -15.88 -28.11
CA SER A 18 6.53 -15.54 -28.17
C SER A 18 6.40 -14.13 -27.60
N THR A 19 6.40 -13.12 -28.47
CA THR A 19 5.93 -11.80 -28.10
C THR A 19 4.42 -11.93 -27.90
N THR A 20 3.99 -12.29 -26.69
CA THR A 20 2.66 -11.93 -26.25
C THR A 20 2.60 -10.41 -26.32
N SER A 21 1.96 -9.89 -27.36
CA SER A 21 1.40 -8.55 -27.33
C SER A 21 0.53 -8.53 -26.08
N ALA A 22 0.98 -7.86 -25.02
CA ALA A 22 0.09 -7.51 -23.93
C ALA A 22 -1.05 -6.75 -24.61
N ALA A 23 -2.25 -7.34 -24.64
CA ALA A 23 -3.43 -6.61 -25.04
C ALA A 23 -3.50 -5.37 -24.14
N ASP A 24 -3.88 -4.21 -24.69
CA ASP A 24 -4.13 -3.03 -23.87
C ASP A 24 -5.03 -3.45 -22.71
N PRO A 25 -4.63 -3.19 -21.45
CA PRO A 25 -5.39 -3.64 -20.30
C PRO A 25 -6.82 -3.09 -20.43
N SER A 26 -7.80 -3.98 -20.51
CA SER A 26 -9.18 -3.54 -20.55
C SER A 26 -9.48 -2.86 -19.22
N TRP A 27 -10.08 -1.68 -19.26
CA TRP A 27 -10.54 -1.00 -18.06
C TRP A 27 -11.47 -1.90 -17.21
N HIS A 28 -12.15 -2.87 -17.82
CA HIS A 28 -12.94 -3.89 -17.13
C HIS A 28 -12.11 -4.75 -16.16
N ASP A 29 -10.85 -5.04 -16.49
CA ASP A 29 -9.96 -5.86 -15.64
C ASP A 29 -9.47 -5.07 -14.42
N LEU A 30 -9.55 -3.74 -14.47
CA LEU A 30 -9.17 -2.86 -13.37
C LEU A 30 -10.36 -2.51 -12.44
N ALA A 31 -11.60 -2.81 -12.84
CA ALA A 31 -12.76 -2.53 -12.00
C ALA A 31 -12.64 -3.21 -10.62
N ILE A 32 -13.10 -2.51 -9.58
CA ILE A 32 -13.16 -3.02 -8.22
C ILE A 32 -14.60 -3.10 -7.74
N SER A 33 -14.86 -4.05 -6.86
CA SER A 33 -16.16 -4.26 -6.21
C SER A 33 -15.99 -4.37 -4.70
N ALA A 34 -17.10 -4.20 -4.00
CA ALA A 34 -17.21 -4.44 -2.56
C ALA A 34 -18.33 -5.47 -2.32
N PRO A 35 -18.16 -6.39 -1.36
CA PRO A 35 -19.20 -7.33 -1.01
C PRO A 35 -20.36 -6.60 -0.32
N HIS A 36 -21.56 -7.18 -0.38
CA HIS A 36 -22.72 -6.65 0.35
C HIS A 36 -22.46 -6.65 1.87
N TYR A 37 -21.82 -7.72 2.37
CA TYR A 37 -21.36 -7.84 3.75
C TYR A 37 -19.85 -8.14 3.73
N GLY A 38 -19.04 -7.25 4.29
CA GLY A 38 -17.59 -7.42 4.34
C GLY A 38 -16.86 -6.10 4.61
N ARG A 39 -15.53 -6.15 4.65
CA ARG A 39 -14.66 -5.01 4.99
C ARG A 39 -13.49 -4.82 4.01
N TYR A 40 -13.62 -5.31 2.78
CA TYR A 40 -12.55 -5.32 1.79
C TYR A 40 -13.06 -4.93 0.40
N LEU A 41 -12.11 -4.68 -0.49
CA LEU A 41 -12.31 -4.48 -1.92
C LEU A 41 -11.67 -5.66 -2.65
N TYR A 42 -12.18 -5.97 -3.84
CA TYR A 42 -11.64 -7.01 -4.71
C TYR A 42 -11.73 -6.57 -6.18
N ARG A 43 -10.89 -7.16 -7.04
CA ARG A 43 -10.98 -6.96 -8.49
C ARG A 43 -12.23 -7.64 -9.02
N THR A 44 -13.11 -6.90 -9.69
CA THR A 44 -14.41 -7.41 -10.18
C THR A 44 -14.24 -8.61 -11.11
N ALA A 45 -13.23 -8.58 -11.98
CA ALA A 45 -13.01 -9.63 -12.97
C ALA A 45 -12.34 -10.89 -12.40
N SER A 46 -11.32 -10.72 -11.54
CA SER A 46 -10.52 -11.85 -11.05
C SER A 46 -10.88 -12.32 -9.65
N GLU A 47 -11.72 -11.57 -8.92
CA GLU A 47 -12.10 -11.83 -7.51
C GLU A 47 -10.94 -11.75 -6.49
N GLU A 48 -9.74 -11.43 -6.94
CA GLU A 48 -8.56 -11.27 -6.09
C GLU A 48 -8.69 -10.06 -5.15
N PRO A 49 -8.17 -10.13 -3.91
CA PRO A 49 -8.14 -9.01 -2.99
C PRO A 49 -7.51 -7.75 -3.61
N PHE A 50 -8.15 -6.61 -3.39
CA PHE A 50 -7.62 -5.32 -3.82
C PHE A 50 -7.20 -4.48 -2.60
N PHE A 51 -5.89 -4.37 -2.39
CA PHE A 51 -5.36 -3.45 -1.38
C PHE A 51 -5.23 -2.05 -1.97
N TRP A 52 -5.94 -1.09 -1.39
CA TRP A 52 -5.93 0.31 -1.81
C TRP A 52 -4.62 0.99 -1.37
N GLN A 53 -3.65 1.13 -2.28
CA GLN A 53 -2.37 1.80 -2.06
C GLN A 53 -2.35 3.11 -2.86
N ALA A 54 -2.80 4.17 -2.21
CA ALA A 54 -3.07 5.45 -2.87
C ALA A 54 -1.98 6.49 -2.65
N ASP A 55 -1.66 7.23 -3.72
CA ASP A 55 -1.04 8.55 -3.62
C ASP A 55 -2.09 9.65 -3.80
N THR A 56 -1.76 10.86 -3.38
CA THR A 56 -2.63 12.03 -3.45
C THR A 56 -2.02 13.11 -4.34
N ALA A 57 -2.61 13.34 -5.51
CA ALA A 57 -2.20 14.37 -6.46
C ALA A 57 -3.41 15.20 -6.90
N TRP A 58 -3.91 16.05 -5.99
CA TRP A 58 -5.11 16.85 -6.22
C TRP A 58 -5.05 17.65 -7.53
N GLU A 59 -3.93 18.30 -7.79
CA GLU A 59 -3.76 19.20 -8.93
C GLU A 59 -3.21 18.52 -10.20
N LEU A 60 -3.26 17.17 -10.29
CA LEU A 60 -2.61 16.37 -11.34
C LEU A 60 -2.92 16.88 -12.75
N THR A 61 -4.20 16.98 -13.10
CA THR A 61 -4.67 17.39 -14.44
C THR A 61 -4.72 18.90 -14.61
N HIS A 62 -4.68 19.67 -13.52
CA HIS A 62 -4.74 21.12 -13.58
C HIS A 62 -3.36 21.76 -13.78
N ARG A 63 -2.33 21.29 -13.06
CA ARG A 63 -0.99 21.92 -13.04
C ARG A 63 0.01 21.26 -13.96
N LEU A 64 -0.14 19.97 -14.26
CA LEU A 64 0.86 19.22 -15.00
C LEU A 64 0.53 19.13 -16.48
N ASN A 65 1.57 19.01 -17.29
CA ASN A 65 1.46 18.65 -18.71
C ASN A 65 1.54 17.13 -18.90
N LYS A 66 1.19 16.64 -20.09
CA LYS A 66 1.19 15.20 -20.42
C LYS A 66 2.50 14.48 -20.05
N THR A 67 3.67 15.06 -20.36
CA THR A 67 4.97 14.46 -20.00
C THR A 67 5.21 14.36 -18.50
N SER A 68 4.71 15.32 -17.72
CA SER A 68 4.84 15.30 -16.26
C SER A 68 3.86 14.33 -15.60
N ILE A 69 2.64 14.22 -16.14
CA ILE A 69 1.63 13.25 -15.72
C ILE A 69 2.15 11.83 -15.97
N ASP A 70 2.67 11.56 -17.16
CA ASP A 70 3.28 10.27 -17.52
C ASP A 70 4.41 9.88 -16.57
N PHE A 71 5.38 10.79 -16.37
CA PHE A 71 6.46 10.59 -15.42
C PHE A 71 5.95 10.28 -14.00
N TYR A 72 4.97 11.05 -13.52
CA TYR A 72 4.40 10.86 -12.19
C TYR A 72 3.73 9.50 -12.04
N LEU A 73 2.79 9.15 -12.95
CA LEU A 73 2.02 7.90 -12.88
C LEU A 73 2.93 6.68 -13.03
N LYS A 74 3.88 6.71 -13.97
CA LYS A 74 4.87 5.65 -14.13
C LYS A 74 5.69 5.44 -12.87
N THR A 75 6.23 6.51 -12.29
CA THR A 75 7.02 6.43 -11.05
C THR A 75 6.18 5.90 -9.89
N ARG A 76 4.91 6.30 -9.76
CA ARG A 76 4.03 5.78 -8.71
C ARG A 76 3.71 4.30 -8.89
N ALA A 77 3.50 3.84 -10.11
CA ALA A 77 3.34 2.41 -10.39
C ALA A 77 4.60 1.62 -10.01
N GLU A 78 5.80 2.12 -10.36
CA GLU A 78 7.09 1.51 -9.98
C GLU A 78 7.31 1.49 -8.46
N GLN A 79 6.68 2.40 -7.72
CA GLN A 79 6.70 2.48 -6.25
C GLN A 79 5.52 1.74 -5.59
N GLY A 80 4.77 0.92 -6.33
CA GLY A 80 3.73 0.05 -5.77
C GLY A 80 2.39 0.72 -5.49
N TYR A 81 2.20 1.98 -5.87
CA TYR A 81 0.88 2.61 -5.84
C TYR A 81 0.01 2.04 -6.95
N ASN A 82 -1.26 1.75 -6.61
CA ASN A 82 -2.27 1.27 -7.56
C ASN A 82 -3.51 2.16 -7.59
N VAL A 83 -3.48 3.27 -6.85
CA VAL A 83 -4.51 4.30 -6.82
C VAL A 83 -3.83 5.67 -6.80
N VAL A 84 -4.35 6.64 -7.54
CA VAL A 84 -3.97 8.05 -7.44
C VAL A 84 -5.22 8.89 -7.34
N GLN A 85 -5.40 9.57 -6.22
CA GLN A 85 -6.53 10.46 -5.99
C GLN A 85 -6.26 11.84 -6.62
N THR A 86 -7.25 12.37 -7.32
CA THR A 86 -7.15 13.70 -7.95
C THR A 86 -8.53 14.36 -8.04
N VAL A 87 -8.55 15.68 -8.23
CA VAL A 87 -9.78 16.43 -8.42
C VAL A 87 -9.92 16.84 -9.89
N VAL A 88 -11.14 16.73 -10.45
CA VAL A 88 -11.43 17.11 -11.83
C VAL A 88 -11.46 18.64 -11.95
N ILE A 89 -12.22 19.30 -11.09
CA ILE A 89 -12.27 20.76 -10.98
C ILE A 89 -11.42 21.20 -9.79
N SER A 90 -10.23 21.71 -10.09
CA SER A 90 -9.15 22.01 -9.14
C SER A 90 -9.58 22.83 -7.91
N GLU A 91 -8.95 22.51 -6.78
CA GLU A 91 -9.08 23.22 -5.50
C GLU A 91 -8.68 24.69 -5.63
N LEU A 92 -7.57 24.96 -6.32
CA LEU A 92 -6.92 26.27 -6.31
C LEU A 92 -7.30 27.11 -7.52
N ASN A 93 -8.46 27.79 -7.41
CA ASN A 93 -9.02 28.62 -8.47
C ASN A 93 -9.39 27.82 -9.73
N GLY A 94 -9.79 26.55 -9.60
CA GLY A 94 -9.98 25.64 -10.74
C GLY A 94 -11.01 26.08 -11.80
N THR A 95 -11.91 27.02 -11.47
CA THR A 95 -12.89 27.58 -12.42
C THR A 95 -12.49 28.94 -13.01
N THR A 96 -11.41 29.55 -12.52
CA THR A 96 -10.97 30.91 -12.91
C THR A 96 -9.52 30.99 -13.35
N SER A 97 -8.70 29.99 -13.00
CA SER A 97 -7.34 29.79 -13.51
C SER A 97 -7.34 28.62 -14.49
N PRO A 98 -6.71 28.76 -15.67
CA PRO A 98 -6.65 27.68 -16.63
C PRO A 98 -5.67 26.59 -16.19
N ASN A 99 -5.84 25.39 -16.76
CA ASN A 99 -4.86 24.32 -16.66
C ASN A 99 -3.53 24.70 -17.36
N PHE A 100 -2.54 23.80 -17.34
CA PHE A 100 -1.24 24.00 -18.00
C PHE A 100 -1.34 24.43 -19.47
N TYR A 101 -2.37 23.99 -20.19
CA TYR A 101 -2.57 24.24 -21.62
C TYR A 101 -3.37 25.52 -21.93
N GLY A 102 -3.83 26.23 -20.90
CA GLY A 102 -4.60 27.47 -21.07
C GLY A 102 -6.11 27.27 -21.05
N ASP A 103 -6.60 26.07 -20.73
CA ASP A 103 -8.02 25.74 -20.76
C ASP A 103 -8.69 25.89 -19.40
N LEU A 104 -9.84 26.57 -19.36
CA LEU A 104 -10.76 26.53 -18.21
C LEU A 104 -11.73 25.35 -18.37
N PRO A 105 -12.28 24.80 -17.28
CA PRO A 105 -13.20 23.67 -17.36
C PRO A 105 -14.55 24.01 -18.00
N PHE A 106 -14.97 25.29 -17.92
CA PHE A 106 -16.28 25.73 -18.38
C PHE A 106 -16.20 26.97 -19.25
N ASN A 107 -16.93 26.96 -20.35
CA ASN A 107 -17.06 28.12 -21.24
C ASN A 107 -17.94 29.19 -20.57
N ASN A 108 -17.45 30.42 -20.50
CA ASN A 108 -18.14 31.56 -19.86
C ASN A 108 -18.55 31.29 -18.39
N SER A 109 -17.79 30.43 -17.68
CA SER A 109 -18.09 30.03 -16.30
C SER A 109 -19.47 29.38 -16.12
N ASP A 110 -20.01 28.77 -17.18
CA ASP A 110 -21.30 28.08 -17.19
C ASP A 110 -21.09 26.56 -17.07
N PRO A 111 -21.42 25.91 -15.94
CA PRO A 111 -21.22 24.47 -15.76
C PRO A 111 -22.02 23.58 -16.72
N SER A 112 -23.04 24.14 -17.39
CA SER A 112 -23.77 23.42 -18.46
C SER A 112 -23.03 23.42 -19.80
N LYS A 113 -21.88 24.11 -19.88
CA LYS A 113 -21.06 24.27 -21.09
C LYS A 113 -19.61 23.85 -20.79
N PRO A 114 -19.33 22.54 -20.63
CA PRO A 114 -17.97 22.04 -20.46
C PRO A 114 -17.08 22.46 -21.64
N ASN A 115 -15.81 22.70 -21.36
CA ASN A 115 -14.79 22.91 -22.37
C ASN A 115 -14.10 21.58 -22.69
N GLU A 116 -14.37 21.04 -23.89
CA GLU A 116 -13.86 19.73 -24.31
C GLU A 116 -12.34 19.60 -24.18
N ALA A 117 -11.57 20.63 -24.55
CA ALA A 117 -10.11 20.59 -24.47
C ALA A 117 -9.58 20.39 -23.03
N TYR A 118 -10.31 20.88 -22.02
CA TYR A 118 -9.98 20.63 -20.62
C TYR A 118 -10.20 19.15 -20.25
N PHE A 119 -11.35 18.59 -20.64
CA PHE A 119 -11.74 17.21 -20.30
C PHE A 119 -10.98 16.15 -21.11
N GLU A 120 -10.55 16.45 -22.34
CA GLU A 120 -9.68 15.57 -23.13
C GLU A 120 -8.36 15.25 -22.39
N LEU A 121 -7.84 16.18 -21.58
CA LEU A 121 -6.67 15.90 -20.74
C LEU A 121 -7.00 14.96 -19.57
N VAL A 122 -8.20 15.08 -18.99
CA VAL A 122 -8.68 14.20 -17.92
C VAL A 122 -8.85 12.79 -18.46
N ASP A 123 -9.55 12.63 -19.58
CA ASP A 123 -9.77 11.34 -20.24
C ASP A 123 -8.44 10.67 -20.58
N TRP A 124 -7.54 11.40 -21.23
CA TRP A 124 -6.20 10.90 -21.56
C TRP A 124 -5.41 10.47 -20.31
N THR A 125 -5.57 11.18 -19.19
CA THR A 125 -4.89 10.85 -17.93
C THR A 125 -5.44 9.56 -17.32
N VAL A 126 -6.75 9.35 -17.36
CA VAL A 126 -7.38 8.11 -16.85
C VAL A 126 -6.95 6.91 -17.72
N ASP A 127 -6.97 7.06 -19.03
CA ASP A 127 -6.51 6.01 -19.96
C ASP A 127 -5.04 5.67 -19.71
N LEU A 128 -4.17 6.68 -19.57
CA LEU A 128 -2.76 6.46 -19.27
C LEU A 128 -2.55 5.76 -17.92
N ALA A 129 -3.26 6.18 -16.87
CA ALA A 129 -3.19 5.55 -15.56
C ALA A 129 -3.59 4.06 -15.61
N ALA A 130 -4.61 3.72 -16.41
CA ALA A 130 -5.02 2.34 -16.63
C ALA A 130 -3.90 1.49 -17.24
N THR A 131 -3.09 2.04 -18.17
CA THR A 131 -1.93 1.31 -18.73
C THR A 131 -0.87 0.95 -17.67
N TYR A 132 -0.84 1.69 -16.56
CA TYR A 132 0.03 1.43 -15.40
C TYR A 132 -0.65 0.62 -14.29
N GLY A 133 -1.90 0.18 -14.49
CA GLY A 133 -2.69 -0.52 -13.47
C GLY A 133 -3.14 0.36 -12.30
N ILE A 134 -3.12 1.69 -12.49
CA ILE A 134 -3.53 2.69 -11.50
C ILE A 134 -5.00 3.05 -11.70
N LEU A 135 -5.77 3.01 -10.62
CA LEU A 135 -7.11 3.57 -10.58
C LEU A 135 -7.07 5.06 -10.23
N ILE A 136 -7.94 5.85 -10.86
CA ILE A 136 -8.11 7.28 -10.57
C ILE A 136 -9.48 7.53 -9.95
N PRO A 137 -9.60 7.60 -8.61
CA PRO A 137 -10.78 8.12 -7.95
C PRO A 137 -10.86 9.61 -8.22
N LEU A 138 -11.81 9.99 -9.08
CA LEU A 138 -12.04 11.37 -9.47
C LEU A 138 -12.98 12.04 -8.47
N GLU A 139 -12.44 13.00 -7.72
CA GLU A 139 -13.28 13.96 -7.00
C GLU A 139 -13.88 14.95 -8.02
N PRO A 140 -15.20 15.04 -8.19
CA PRO A 140 -15.79 15.85 -9.27
C PRO A 140 -15.49 17.34 -9.13
N THR A 141 -15.54 17.87 -7.91
CA THR A 141 -15.22 19.27 -7.60
C THR A 141 -14.81 19.38 -6.15
N TRP A 142 -13.81 20.20 -5.86
CA TRP A 142 -13.39 20.46 -4.50
C TRP A 142 -14.46 21.24 -3.73
N GLY A 143 -14.77 20.80 -2.51
CA GLY A 143 -15.65 21.55 -1.60
C GLY A 143 -14.93 22.77 -1.04
N ILE A 144 -15.20 23.97 -1.57
CA ILE A 144 -14.69 25.22 -0.99
C ILE A 144 -15.60 25.61 0.18
N ASP A 145 -15.34 25.05 1.35
CA ASP A 145 -15.78 25.59 2.64
C ASP A 145 -14.71 25.32 3.71
N TYR A 146 -14.10 26.41 4.20
CA TYR A 146 -13.42 26.54 5.50
C TYR A 146 -12.09 25.82 5.82
N TYR A 147 -11.39 25.19 4.87
CA TYR A 147 -10.05 24.66 5.15
C TYR A 147 -8.95 25.54 4.55
N ALA A 148 -8.00 25.96 5.39
CA ALA A 148 -6.73 26.47 4.91
C ALA A 148 -6.01 25.35 4.15
N ALA A 149 -5.32 25.69 3.05
CA ALA A 149 -4.49 24.74 2.28
C ALA A 149 -3.65 23.87 3.22
N GLN A 150 -3.50 22.59 2.88
CA GLN A 150 -2.84 21.59 3.73
C GLN A 150 -1.53 22.13 4.34
N ILE A 151 -1.46 22.02 5.66
CA ILE A 151 -0.45 22.63 6.52
C ILE A 151 0.92 22.02 6.19
N ASN A 152 1.92 22.86 5.89
CA ASN A 152 3.34 22.54 5.66
C ASN A 152 3.76 22.08 4.24
N GLN A 153 3.06 22.45 3.17
CA GLN A 153 3.65 22.29 1.83
C GLN A 153 4.91 23.14 1.68
N ASN A 154 6.02 22.52 1.30
CA ASN A 154 7.25 23.23 0.99
C ASN A 154 7.06 23.98 -0.34
N THR A 155 6.70 25.26 -0.26
CA THR A 155 6.44 26.10 -1.44
C THR A 155 7.67 26.33 -2.32
N SER A 156 8.87 26.02 -1.83
CA SER A 156 10.12 26.03 -2.59
C SER A 156 10.56 24.63 -3.07
N GLY A 157 9.87 23.59 -2.62
CA GLY A 157 10.11 22.20 -2.98
C GLY A 157 9.67 21.89 -4.39
N SER A 158 10.10 20.73 -4.88
CA SER A 158 9.67 20.23 -6.18
C SER A 158 9.11 18.85 -5.98
N TRP A 159 7.84 18.66 -6.35
CA TRP A 159 7.19 17.35 -6.31
C TRP A 159 8.03 16.27 -7.02
N ARG A 160 8.77 16.63 -8.08
CA ARG A 160 9.66 15.71 -8.81
C ARG A 160 10.78 15.11 -7.93
N LYS A 161 11.12 15.77 -6.83
CA LYS A 161 12.04 15.26 -5.80
C LYS A 161 11.26 14.59 -4.68
N ASP A 162 10.16 15.20 -4.25
CA ASP A 162 9.40 14.76 -3.08
C ASP A 162 8.74 13.37 -3.29
N ILE A 163 8.42 12.99 -4.53
CA ILE A 163 7.94 11.62 -4.84
C ILE A 163 8.98 10.53 -4.52
N PHE A 164 10.24 10.88 -4.28
CA PHE A 164 11.31 9.98 -3.86
C PHE A 164 11.68 10.11 -2.39
N PHE A 165 10.90 10.85 -1.58
CA PHE A 165 11.07 10.79 -0.14
C PHE A 165 10.88 9.35 0.36
N GLU A 166 11.63 9.02 1.40
CA GLU A 166 11.74 7.65 1.91
C GLU A 166 10.37 7.03 2.16
N GLY A 167 9.51 7.70 2.94
CA GLY A 167 8.14 7.22 3.21
C GLY A 167 7.29 7.01 1.95
N ALA A 168 7.48 7.84 0.92
CA ALA A 168 6.76 7.69 -0.34
C ALA A 168 7.18 6.45 -1.12
N THR A 169 8.40 5.95 -0.90
CA THR A 169 8.91 4.71 -1.51
C THR A 169 8.64 3.47 -0.66
N GLN A 170 8.41 3.62 0.64
CA GLN A 170 8.14 2.52 1.56
C GLN A 170 6.71 1.96 1.46
N ILE A 171 5.78 2.70 0.84
CA ILE A 171 4.36 2.29 0.73
C ILE A 171 4.21 0.88 0.13
N GLN A 172 5.09 0.52 -0.82
CA GLN A 172 5.07 -0.77 -1.51
C GLN A 172 5.22 -1.97 -0.56
N TYR A 173 5.73 -1.74 0.64
CA TYR A 173 5.96 -2.79 1.63
C TYR A 173 4.78 -3.00 2.57
N VAL A 174 3.88 -2.02 2.72
CA VAL A 174 2.81 -2.02 3.73
C VAL A 174 1.88 -3.22 3.57
N THR A 175 1.59 -3.61 2.33
CA THR A 175 0.65 -4.71 2.02
C THR A 175 1.34 -6.06 1.86
N LYS A 176 2.68 -6.09 1.76
CA LYS A 176 3.47 -7.30 1.48
C LYS A 176 3.22 -8.46 2.48
N PRO A 177 3.02 -8.23 3.79
CA PRO A 177 2.71 -9.31 4.73
C PRO A 177 1.32 -9.94 4.57
N LEU A 178 0.43 -9.31 3.79
CA LEU A 178 -0.96 -9.71 3.60
C LEU A 178 -1.26 -10.08 2.13
N SER A 179 -0.40 -9.74 1.19
CA SER A 179 -0.68 -9.79 -0.25
C SER A 179 -0.80 -11.20 -0.83
N SER A 180 -0.29 -12.22 -0.14
CA SER A 180 -0.41 -13.63 -0.55
C SER A 180 -1.62 -14.34 0.07
N LEU A 181 -2.39 -13.66 0.92
CA LEU A 181 -3.52 -14.26 1.62
C LEU A 181 -4.76 -14.26 0.75
N SER A 182 -5.51 -15.36 0.82
CA SER A 182 -6.84 -15.43 0.20
C SER A 182 -7.82 -14.48 0.88
N THR A 183 -8.87 -14.06 0.17
CA THR A 183 -9.99 -13.29 0.73
C THR A 183 -10.56 -13.94 1.98
N ALA A 184 -10.77 -15.26 1.95
CA ALA A 184 -11.30 -16.02 3.08
C ALA A 184 -10.39 -15.92 4.32
N THR A 185 -9.07 -15.91 4.15
CA THR A 185 -8.11 -15.72 5.24
C THR A 185 -8.13 -14.29 5.76
N LEU A 186 -8.15 -13.29 4.86
CA LEU A 186 -8.19 -11.88 5.24
C LEU A 186 -9.45 -11.54 6.05
N GLU A 187 -10.60 -12.13 5.69
CA GLU A 187 -11.86 -11.96 6.43
C GLU A 187 -11.86 -12.53 7.85
N GLN A 188 -10.93 -13.44 8.16
CA GLN A 188 -10.76 -13.93 9.53
C GLN A 188 -9.98 -12.94 10.40
N LEU A 189 -9.28 -11.96 9.83
CA LEU A 189 -8.49 -11.01 10.61
C LEU A 189 -9.39 -9.95 11.25
N GLU A 190 -9.20 -9.73 12.55
CA GLU A 190 -9.89 -8.72 13.32
C GLU A 190 -8.92 -7.94 14.21
N PRO A 191 -9.19 -6.65 14.51
CA PRO A 191 -8.49 -5.94 15.55
C PRO A 191 -8.67 -6.66 16.90
N ALA A 192 -7.55 -7.02 17.55
CA ALA A 192 -7.56 -7.85 18.75
C ALA A 192 -6.75 -7.20 19.90
N ARG A 193 -6.99 -5.92 20.17
CA ARG A 193 -6.19 -5.10 21.10
C ARG A 193 -6.20 -5.64 22.53
N GLU A 194 -7.26 -6.34 22.91
CA GLU A 194 -7.41 -7.02 24.20
C GLU A 194 -6.34 -8.09 24.47
N LEU A 195 -5.68 -8.62 23.42
CA LEU A 195 -4.61 -9.61 23.56
C LEU A 195 -3.24 -8.97 23.87
N LEU A 196 -3.12 -7.65 23.74
CA LEU A 196 -1.89 -6.90 23.98
C LEU A 196 -1.74 -6.55 25.46
N SER A 197 -0.53 -6.73 26.01
CA SER A 197 -0.19 -6.26 27.35
C SER A 197 1.27 -5.79 27.43
N SER A 198 1.62 -5.09 28.51
CA SER A 198 3.00 -4.68 28.77
C SER A 198 3.87 -5.88 29.14
N PRO A 199 5.19 -5.87 28.82
CA PRO A 199 6.15 -6.92 29.20
C PRO A 199 6.32 -7.08 30.71
N SER A 200 6.85 -8.23 31.14
CA SER A 200 6.72 -8.70 32.54
C SER A 200 7.40 -7.77 33.54
N ASN A 201 8.46 -7.10 33.08
CA ASN A 201 9.27 -6.17 33.85
C ASN A 201 9.06 -4.72 33.37
N HIS A 202 7.95 -4.43 32.68
CA HIS A 202 7.68 -3.10 32.14
C HIS A 202 7.51 -2.09 33.26
N THR A 203 8.26 -1.00 33.18
CA THR A 203 8.13 0.14 34.08
C THR A 203 7.65 1.33 33.27
N GLY A 204 6.59 2.01 33.74
CA GLY A 204 6.00 3.16 33.06
C GLY A 204 4.57 2.92 32.58
N LYS A 205 4.15 3.71 31.57
CA LYS A 205 2.79 3.66 31.04
C LYS A 205 2.55 2.33 30.33
N SER A 206 1.36 1.77 30.49
CA SER A 206 0.97 0.54 29.77
C SER A 206 1.06 0.77 28.26
N VAL A 207 1.56 -0.22 27.52
CA VAL A 207 1.66 -0.15 26.05
C VAL A 207 0.30 0.05 25.38
N ASN A 208 -0.79 -0.39 26.03
CA ASN A 208 -2.16 -0.18 25.56
C ASN A 208 -2.58 1.30 25.56
N THR A 209 -1.89 2.15 26.32
CA THR A 209 -2.15 3.59 26.40
C THR A 209 -1.34 4.42 25.41
N TYR A 210 -0.45 3.80 24.63
CA TYR A 210 0.31 4.51 23.60
C TYR A 210 -0.60 4.99 22.48
N GLU A 211 -0.29 6.18 21.97
CA GLU A 211 -1.08 6.91 20.97
C GLU A 211 -0.17 7.50 19.87
N GLY A 212 -0.79 8.02 18.81
CA GLY A 212 -0.07 8.62 17.68
C GLY A 212 0.93 7.63 17.06
N THR A 213 2.14 8.10 16.76
CA THR A 213 3.19 7.28 16.12
C THR A 213 3.70 6.14 16.99
N ARG A 214 3.42 6.14 18.31
CA ARG A 214 3.82 5.07 19.24
C ARG A 214 2.71 4.03 19.47
N TYR A 215 1.54 4.21 18.88
CA TYR A 215 0.44 3.25 18.99
C TYR A 215 0.88 1.87 18.48
N ILE A 216 0.66 0.82 19.28
CA ILE A 216 0.88 -0.57 18.85
C ILE A 216 -0.44 -1.13 18.33
N SER A 217 -0.54 -1.51 17.06
CA SER A 217 -1.73 -2.13 16.50
C SER A 217 -1.60 -3.66 16.47
N ILE A 218 -2.74 -4.35 16.56
CA ILE A 218 -2.78 -5.81 16.46
C ILE A 218 -3.97 -6.25 15.63
N LEU A 219 -3.70 -7.15 14.69
CA LEU A 219 -4.69 -7.99 14.02
C LEU A 219 -4.44 -9.43 14.43
N ALA A 220 -5.51 -10.17 14.70
CA ALA A 220 -5.46 -11.61 14.90
C ALA A 220 -6.54 -12.30 14.08
N SER A 221 -6.30 -13.53 13.64
CA SER A 221 -7.37 -14.35 13.08
C SER A 221 -8.37 -14.75 14.16
N LYS A 222 -9.63 -15.01 13.78
CA LYS A 222 -10.66 -15.52 14.70
C LYS A 222 -10.27 -16.84 15.36
N ASP A 223 -9.62 -17.72 14.60
CA ASP A 223 -9.13 -19.01 15.09
C ASP A 223 -7.79 -18.90 15.85
N ARG A 224 -7.28 -17.67 16.01
CA ARG A 224 -6.07 -17.35 16.78
C ARG A 224 -4.84 -18.13 16.29
N ASP A 225 -4.77 -18.42 15.01
CA ASP A 225 -3.62 -19.09 14.35
C ASP A 225 -2.63 -18.11 13.72
N ARG A 226 -3.02 -16.84 13.62
CA ARG A 226 -2.25 -15.81 12.95
C ARG A 226 -2.37 -14.49 13.70
N TYR A 227 -1.25 -13.82 13.91
CA TYR A 227 -1.19 -12.52 14.56
C TYR A 227 -0.25 -11.59 13.78
N TYR A 228 -0.66 -10.33 13.66
CA TYR A 228 0.13 -9.25 13.11
C TYR A 228 0.17 -8.12 14.14
N VAL A 229 1.36 -7.76 14.61
CA VAL A 229 1.51 -6.70 15.62
C VAL A 229 2.48 -5.65 15.14
N TYR A 230 1.98 -4.45 14.87
CA TYR A 230 2.82 -3.34 14.45
C TYR A 230 3.14 -2.45 15.65
N THR A 231 4.43 -2.18 15.86
CA THR A 231 4.94 -1.26 16.88
C THR A 231 5.71 -0.14 16.20
N GLY A 232 5.25 1.11 16.31
CA GLY A 232 5.82 2.22 15.56
C GLY A 232 7.17 2.75 16.10
N HIS A 233 7.57 2.36 17.31
CA HIS A 233 8.83 2.81 17.94
C HIS A 233 9.75 1.64 18.34
N GLY A 234 9.38 0.41 17.98
CA GLY A 234 10.11 -0.79 18.38
C GLY A 234 9.97 -1.09 19.86
N ASP A 235 8.87 -0.68 20.49
CA ASP A 235 8.58 -1.01 21.88
C ASP A 235 8.35 -2.52 22.05
N THR A 236 8.94 -3.11 23.10
CA THR A 236 8.62 -4.48 23.55
C THR A 236 7.18 -4.55 24.04
N PHE A 237 6.48 -5.62 23.68
CA PHE A 237 5.12 -5.90 24.12
C PHE A 237 4.94 -7.37 24.47
N SER A 238 3.82 -7.71 25.09
CA SER A 238 3.41 -9.10 25.32
C SER A 238 2.11 -9.41 24.61
N LEU A 239 1.99 -10.63 24.12
CA LEU A 239 0.74 -11.18 23.60
C LEU A 239 0.21 -12.29 24.49
N GLN A 240 -1.11 -12.32 24.64
CA GLN A 240 -1.83 -13.49 25.11
C GLN A 240 -2.11 -14.40 23.91
N LEU A 241 -1.41 -15.52 23.85
CA LEU A 241 -1.57 -16.52 22.79
C LEU A 241 -2.50 -17.63 23.26
N GLU A 242 -3.36 -18.07 22.35
CA GLU A 242 -4.38 -19.08 22.63
C GLU A 242 -4.03 -20.38 21.91
N ASN A 243 -4.35 -21.51 22.57
CA ASN A 243 -4.04 -22.82 22.02
C ASN A 243 -5.10 -23.33 21.03
N GLY A 244 -6.22 -22.61 20.88
CA GLY A 244 -7.30 -22.79 19.90
C GLY A 244 -8.12 -24.08 20.02
N SER A 245 -7.48 -25.19 20.40
CA SER A 245 -8.02 -26.56 20.33
C SER A 245 -7.78 -27.38 21.62
N GLY A 246 -7.20 -26.77 22.66
CA GLY A 246 -6.86 -27.46 23.91
C GLY A 246 -5.61 -28.37 23.84
N ASN A 247 -4.95 -28.46 22.68
CA ASN A 247 -3.67 -29.15 22.52
C ASN A 247 -2.51 -28.16 22.55
N SER A 248 -1.29 -28.65 22.83
CA SER A 248 -0.10 -27.81 22.63
C SER A 248 0.08 -27.50 21.16
N ARG A 249 0.41 -26.25 20.83
CA ARG A 249 0.72 -25.81 19.46
C ARG A 249 2.06 -25.08 19.41
N SER A 250 2.73 -25.15 18.28
CA SER A 250 3.99 -24.46 18.03
C SER A 250 3.92 -23.77 16.67
N GLY A 251 4.57 -22.62 16.56
CA GLY A 251 4.53 -21.77 15.39
C GLY A 251 5.81 -20.96 15.24
N SER A 252 5.85 -20.11 14.22
CA SER A 252 6.91 -19.14 13.97
C SER A 252 6.47 -17.74 14.40
N ALA A 253 7.42 -16.99 14.93
CA ALA A 253 7.33 -15.56 15.14
C ALA A 253 8.47 -14.89 14.35
N THR A 254 8.14 -14.06 13.37
CA THR A 254 9.11 -13.45 12.46
C THR A 254 8.88 -11.94 12.39
N TRP A 255 9.95 -11.17 12.41
CA TRP A 255 9.87 -9.71 12.30
C TRP A 255 9.92 -9.26 10.85
N PHE A 256 9.07 -8.32 10.47
CA PHE A 256 9.05 -7.67 9.17
C PHE A 256 9.36 -6.19 9.35
N SER A 257 10.25 -5.66 8.51
CA SER A 257 10.62 -4.24 8.48
C SER A 257 9.79 -3.52 7.42
N PRO A 258 8.88 -2.60 7.80
CA PRO A 258 8.11 -1.82 6.83
C PRO A 258 8.99 -0.82 6.04
N ARG A 259 10.24 -0.60 6.48
CA ARG A 259 11.18 0.33 5.85
C ARG A 259 11.86 -0.22 4.61
N ASP A 260 12.04 -1.54 4.53
CA ASP A 260 12.78 -2.22 3.46
C ASP A 260 12.03 -3.45 2.89
N GLY A 261 10.90 -3.80 3.50
CA GLY A 261 10.05 -4.92 3.09
C GLY A 261 10.66 -6.29 3.31
N GLN A 262 11.69 -6.43 4.15
CA GLN A 262 12.36 -7.70 4.43
C GLN A 262 11.90 -8.30 5.76
N TYR A 263 12.03 -9.62 5.83
CA TYR A 263 11.85 -10.38 7.06
C TYR A 263 13.20 -10.59 7.77
N TYR A 264 13.17 -10.47 9.08
CA TYR A 264 14.31 -10.56 9.99
C TYR A 264 13.94 -11.46 11.17
N ALA A 265 14.96 -11.91 11.91
CA ALA A 265 14.87 -12.56 13.22
C ALA A 265 13.61 -13.44 13.41
N SER A 266 13.74 -14.74 13.14
CA SER A 266 12.68 -15.70 13.38
C SER A 266 12.93 -16.49 14.66
N SER A 267 11.88 -16.70 15.45
CA SER A 267 11.90 -17.57 16.62
C SER A 267 10.73 -18.54 16.60
N THR A 268 10.86 -19.63 17.36
CA THR A 268 9.75 -20.56 17.59
C THR A 268 8.94 -20.07 18.78
N VAL A 269 7.62 -20.04 18.63
CA VAL A 269 6.68 -19.82 19.72
C VAL A 269 5.95 -21.12 20.02
N SER A 270 5.67 -21.38 21.30
CA SER A 270 4.94 -22.56 21.73
C SER A 270 3.90 -22.19 22.78
N VAL A 271 2.69 -22.73 22.64
CA VAL A 271 1.59 -22.56 23.57
C VAL A 271 1.25 -23.94 24.12
N PRO A 272 1.34 -24.18 25.44
CA PRO A 272 1.05 -25.49 26.02
C PRO A 272 -0.45 -25.84 25.95
N ALA A 273 -0.76 -27.14 26.14
CA ALA A 273 -2.14 -27.64 26.15
C ALA A 273 -3.02 -27.03 27.26
N SER A 274 -2.42 -26.62 28.37
CA SER A 274 -3.09 -25.87 29.45
C SER A 274 -3.15 -24.35 29.21
N GLY A 275 -2.55 -23.87 28.13
CA GLY A 275 -2.13 -22.49 27.93
C GLY A 275 -3.13 -21.58 27.24
N ASN A 276 -4.41 -21.61 27.60
CA ASN A 276 -5.33 -20.59 27.10
C ASN A 276 -4.98 -19.23 27.75
N GLY A 277 -4.41 -18.30 26.97
CA GLY A 277 -3.85 -17.05 27.49
C GLY A 277 -2.37 -17.14 27.89
N THR A 278 -1.59 -17.96 27.19
CA THR A 278 -0.13 -18.02 27.41
C THR A 278 0.50 -16.68 27.06
N ARG A 279 1.08 -16.02 28.05
CA ARG A 279 1.71 -14.72 27.87
C ARG A 279 3.14 -14.86 27.35
N VAL A 280 3.42 -14.24 26.21
CA VAL A 280 4.74 -14.26 25.58
C VAL A 280 5.20 -12.83 25.32
N ASP A 281 6.40 -12.50 25.81
CA ASP A 281 7.04 -11.19 25.60
C ASP A 281 7.81 -11.21 24.26
N PHE A 282 7.58 -10.22 23.41
CA PHE A 282 8.23 -10.04 22.11
C PHE A 282 9.02 -8.74 22.08
N THR A 283 10.32 -8.86 21.79
CA THR A 283 11.25 -7.72 21.67
C THR A 283 11.64 -7.54 20.20
N PRO A 284 11.33 -6.39 19.60
CA PRO A 284 11.74 -6.08 18.23
C PRO A 284 13.27 -6.01 18.06
N PRO A 285 13.80 -6.18 16.84
CA PRO A 285 15.25 -6.11 16.59
C PRO A 285 15.91 -4.77 16.92
N SER A 286 15.15 -3.67 16.86
CA SER A 286 15.60 -2.33 17.24
C SER A 286 14.47 -1.53 17.92
N THR A 287 14.81 -0.46 18.62
CA THR A 287 13.88 0.35 19.41
C THR A 287 14.38 1.79 19.52
N GLY A 288 13.51 2.71 19.98
CA GLY A 288 13.92 4.04 20.45
C GLY A 288 13.40 5.22 19.64
N GLY A 289 12.54 4.99 18.66
CA GLY A 289 11.90 6.08 17.91
C GLY A 289 11.23 5.60 16.62
N ILE A 290 10.65 6.55 15.88
CA ILE A 290 9.87 6.31 14.65
C ILE A 290 10.63 5.54 13.56
N ASP A 291 11.96 5.62 13.54
CA ASP A 291 12.81 4.91 12.57
C ASP A 291 13.03 3.43 12.94
N ASN A 292 12.41 2.95 14.02
CA ASN A 292 12.55 1.60 14.56
C ASN A 292 11.21 0.87 14.60
N ASP A 293 10.33 1.12 13.63
CA ASP A 293 9.05 0.45 13.51
C ASP A 293 9.19 -1.02 13.06
N TRP A 294 8.33 -1.90 13.57
CA TRP A 294 8.38 -3.32 13.22
C TRP A 294 6.99 -3.92 13.18
N LEU A 295 6.79 -4.87 12.28
CA LEU A 295 5.64 -5.75 12.27
C LEU A 295 6.07 -7.16 12.71
N LEU A 296 5.51 -7.65 13.81
CA LEU A 296 5.61 -9.05 14.17
C LEU A 296 4.56 -9.85 13.39
N VAL A 297 4.98 -10.94 12.75
CA VAL A 297 4.08 -11.95 12.16
C VAL A 297 4.22 -13.22 12.98
N VAL A 298 3.13 -13.68 13.59
CA VAL A 298 3.06 -14.98 14.28
C VAL A 298 2.12 -15.89 13.51
N GLU A 299 2.57 -17.10 13.19
CA GLU A 299 1.82 -18.12 12.47
C GLU A 299 2.01 -19.48 13.17
N PHE A 300 0.93 -20.22 13.35
CA PHE A 300 0.89 -21.52 14.04
C PHE A 300 0.42 -22.66 13.12
#